data_AF-A0A0S8ABD8-F1
#
_entry.id   AF-A0A0S8ABD8-F1
#
_cell.length_a   1.000
_cell.length_b   1.000
_cell.length_c   1.000
_cell.angle_alpha   90.00
_cell.angle_beta   90.00
_cell.angle_gamma   90.00
#
_symmetry.space_group_name_H-M   'P 1'
#
loop_
_entity.id
_entity.type
_entity.pdbx_description
1 polymer ?
#
loop_
_entity_poly.entity_id
_entity_poly.type
_entity_poly.pdbx_seq_one_letter_code
_entity_poly.pdbx_strand_id
1 'polypeptide(L)'
;MGGLSARDVVEWAPDIRSALEWHLSCNHFPPVPLEWIDTCVQIIEHVQECVDEDTYPEWDDEVDNPVREGEVVNIGKVFEALHLDNFINYQGYDYVED
;
A
#
# COMPACT_ATOMS: atom_id res chain seq x y z
N MET A 1 18.79 9.66 -10.71
CA MET A 1 18.48 8.64 -11.74
C MET A 1 16.97 8.53 -11.77
N GLY A 2 16.34 8.67 -12.94
CA GLY A 2 14.89 8.51 -13.08
C GLY A 2 14.52 7.07 -12.75
N GLY A 3 14.06 6.84 -11.53
CA GLY A 3 13.56 5.54 -11.09
C GLY A 3 12.15 5.38 -11.62
N LEU A 4 11.83 4.18 -12.12
CA LEU A 4 10.45 3.78 -12.36
C LEU A 4 9.67 3.99 -11.06
N SER A 5 8.57 4.75 -11.14
CA SER A 5 7.68 4.92 -10.01
C SER A 5 6.96 3.59 -9.72
N ALA A 6 6.46 3.41 -8.49
CA ALA A 6 5.61 2.28 -8.17
C ALA A 6 4.42 2.15 -9.14
N ARG A 7 3.87 3.30 -9.54
CA ARG A 7 2.80 3.42 -10.53
C ARG A 7 3.18 2.87 -11.91
N ASP A 8 4.40 3.15 -12.39
CA ASP A 8 4.88 2.64 -13.68
C ASP A 8 5.03 1.11 -13.67
N VAL A 9 5.34 0.51 -12.52
CA VAL A 9 5.45 -0.95 -12.40
C VAL A 9 4.10 -1.62 -12.21
N VAL A 10 3.13 -0.96 -11.57
CA VAL A 10 1.74 -1.47 -11.50
C VAL A 10 1.16 -1.67 -12.90
N GLU A 11 1.47 -0.80 -13.87
CA GLU A 11 1.04 -0.97 -15.26
C GLU A 11 1.71 -2.16 -15.98
N TRP A 12 2.89 -2.60 -15.52
CA TRP A 12 3.66 -3.71 -16.09
C TRP A 12 3.47 -5.04 -15.35
N ALA A 13 3.09 -4.99 -14.08
CA ALA A 13 2.89 -6.16 -13.25
C ALA A 13 1.61 -6.90 -13.68
N PRO A 14 1.64 -8.24 -13.77
CA PRO A 14 0.45 -9.01 -14.15
C PRO A 14 -0.67 -8.96 -13.10
N ASP A 15 -0.32 -8.63 -11.84
CA ASP A 15 -1.23 -8.59 -10.71
C ASP A 15 -0.63 -7.77 -9.55
N ILE A 16 -1.48 -7.41 -8.59
CA ILE A 16 -1.15 -6.57 -7.43
C ILE A 16 -0.05 -7.17 -6.53
N ARG A 17 -0.02 -8.50 -6.36
CA ARG A 17 1.00 -9.15 -5.52
C ARG A 17 2.37 -9.05 -6.16
N SER A 18 2.46 -9.31 -7.47
CA SER A 18 3.70 -9.13 -8.23
C SER A 18 4.23 -7.69 -8.15
N ALA A 19 3.34 -6.70 -8.18
CA ALA A 19 3.70 -5.29 -8.03
C ALA A 19 4.23 -4.97 -6.62
N LEU A 20 3.56 -5.48 -5.58
CA LEU A 20 3.97 -5.33 -4.17
C LEU A 20 5.30 -6.04 -3.89
N GLU A 21 5.53 -7.24 -4.42
CA GLU A 21 6.80 -7.96 -4.28
C GLU A 21 7.98 -7.09 -4.74
N TRP A 22 7.87 -6.52 -5.94
CA TRP A 22 8.90 -5.62 -6.46
C TRP A 22 8.99 -4.34 -5.63
N HIS A 23 7.87 -3.73 -5.29
CA HIS A 23 7.85 -2.48 -4.54
C HIS A 23 8.54 -2.63 -3.18
N LEU A 24 8.13 -3.62 -2.39
CA LEU A 24 8.65 -3.85 -1.04
C LEU A 24 10.12 -4.30 -1.03
N SER A 25 10.53 -5.15 -1.98
CA SER A 25 11.89 -5.70 -1.98
C SER A 25 12.93 -4.86 -2.71
N CYS A 26 12.54 -4.21 -3.82
CA CYS A 26 13.48 -3.60 -4.76
C CYS A 26 13.36 -2.07 -4.83
N ASN A 27 12.18 -1.51 -4.57
CA ASN A 27 11.92 -0.07 -4.69
C ASN A 27 11.96 0.65 -3.34
N HIS A 28 11.47 0.01 -2.27
CA HIS A 28 11.41 0.55 -0.92
C HIS A 28 12.76 0.45 -0.20
N PHE A 29 13.18 1.50 0.51
CA PHE A 29 14.41 1.50 1.32
C PHE A 29 14.15 1.94 2.78
N PRO A 30 14.50 1.10 3.79
CA PRO A 30 15.08 -0.24 3.64
C PRO A 30 14.07 -1.22 2.99
N PRO A 31 14.55 -2.30 2.34
CA PRO A 31 13.68 -3.34 1.82
C PRO A 31 12.79 -3.92 2.92
N VAL A 32 11.53 -4.15 2.59
CA VAL A 32 10.52 -4.67 3.51
C VAL A 32 10.38 -6.18 3.28
N PRO A 33 10.32 -6.99 4.34
CA PRO A 33 10.15 -8.44 4.22
C PRO A 33 8.85 -8.81 3.49
N LEU A 34 8.90 -9.85 2.64
CA LEU A 34 7.78 -10.25 1.79
C LEU A 34 6.61 -10.85 2.60
N GLU A 35 6.83 -11.19 3.86
CA GLU A 35 5.77 -11.54 4.82
C GLU A 35 4.73 -10.41 4.99
N TRP A 36 5.06 -9.17 4.62
CA TRP A 36 4.12 -8.05 4.60
C TRP A 36 3.14 -8.03 3.43
N ILE A 37 3.35 -8.84 2.38
CA ILE A 37 2.54 -8.75 1.16
C ILE A 37 1.05 -8.96 1.46
N ASP A 38 0.71 -10.01 2.22
CA ASP A 38 -0.70 -10.32 2.49
C ASP A 38 -1.37 -9.23 3.34
N THR A 39 -0.67 -8.67 4.32
CA THR A 39 -1.14 -7.53 5.09
C THR A 39 -1.32 -6.29 4.21
N CYS A 40 -0.39 -6.02 3.29
CA CYS A 40 -0.50 -4.89 2.36
C CYS A 40 -1.68 -5.05 1.41
N VAL A 41 -1.90 -6.26 0.87
CA VAL A 41 -3.05 -6.56 0.01
C VAL A 41 -4.36 -6.31 0.77
N GLN A 42 -4.49 -6.81 2.00
CA GLN A 42 -5.68 -6.60 2.81
C GLN A 42 -5.97 -5.12 3.08
N ILE A 43 -4.93 -4.34 3.38
CA ILE A 43 -5.06 -2.89 3.58
C ILE A 43 -5.50 -2.22 2.28
N ILE A 44 -4.87 -2.56 1.15
CA ILE A 44 -5.21 -2.00 -0.17
C ILE A 44 -6.66 -2.32 -0.54
N GLU A 45 -7.09 -3.56 -0.38
CA GLU A 45 -8.46 -4.00 -0.65
C GLU A 45 -9.46 -3.25 0.22
N HIS A 46 -9.20 -3.15 1.53
CA HIS A 46 -10.06 -2.40 2.45
C HIS A 46 -10.17 -0.91 2.08
N VAL A 47 -9.04 -0.27 1.76
CA VAL A 47 -9.03 1.14 1.37
C VAL A 47 -9.75 1.35 0.03
N GLN A 48 -9.54 0.45 -0.93
CA GLN A 48 -10.22 0.51 -2.23
C GLN A 48 -11.74 0.31 -2.09
N GLU A 49 -12.19 -0.62 -1.24
CA GLU A 49 -13.61 -0.80 -0.94
C GLU A 49 -14.23 0.48 -0.36
N CYS A 50 -13.56 1.12 0.60
CA CYS A 50 -14.03 2.40 1.14
C CYS A 50 -14.13 3.48 0.06
N VAL A 51 -13.13 3.59 -0.83
CA VAL A 51 -13.14 4.53 -1.95
C VAL A 51 -14.30 4.25 -2.90
N ASP A 52 -14.55 2.99 -3.25
CA ASP A 52 -15.62 2.59 -4.16
C ASP A 52 -17.02 2.86 -3.56
N GLU A 53 -17.14 2.79 -2.23
CA GLU A 53 -18.38 3.06 -1.49
C GLU A 53 -18.56 4.54 -1.08
N ASP A 54 -17.63 5.44 -1.43
CA ASP A 54 -17.60 6.84 -0.99
C ASP A 54 -17.63 6.98 0.55
N THR A 55 -16.85 6.13 1.22
CA THR A 55 -16.66 6.09 2.68
C THR A 55 -15.19 6.25 3.06
N TYR A 56 -14.91 6.31 4.37
CA TYR A 56 -13.55 6.49 4.89
C TYR A 56 -13.07 5.20 5.59
N PRO A 57 -11.84 4.74 5.31
CA PRO A 57 -11.22 3.67 6.08
C PRO A 57 -11.06 4.06 7.55
N GLU A 58 -11.21 3.09 8.44
CA GLU A 58 -10.91 3.25 9.87
C GLU A 58 -9.40 3.21 10.07
N TRP A 59 -8.72 4.34 9.81
CA TRP A 59 -7.26 4.41 9.81
C TRP A 59 -6.60 4.08 11.15
N ASP A 60 -7.35 4.19 12.25
CA ASP A 60 -6.88 3.91 13.61
C ASP A 60 -6.88 2.41 13.97
N ASP A 61 -7.47 1.55 13.13
CA ASP A 61 -7.49 0.10 13.33
C ASP A 61 -6.09 -0.52 13.27
N GLU A 62 -5.97 -1.73 13.83
CA GLU A 62 -4.70 -2.45 13.99
C GLU A 62 -4.70 -3.76 13.21
N VAL A 63 -3.53 -4.11 12.65
CA VAL A 63 -3.25 -5.38 11.98
C VAL A 63 -2.04 -6.05 12.61
N ASP A 64 -1.97 -7.38 12.56
CA ASP A 64 -0.82 -8.13 13.04
C ASP A 64 0.45 -7.73 12.29
N ASN A 65 1.55 -7.60 13.02
CA ASN A 65 2.88 -7.42 12.45
C ASN A 65 3.42 -8.80 12.01
N PRO A 66 3.50 -9.09 10.70
CA PRO A 66 3.83 -10.42 10.21
C PRO A 66 5.28 -10.84 10.50
N VAL A 67 6.14 -9.90 10.89
CA VAL A 67 7.55 -10.17 11.22
C VAL A 67 7.84 -10.10 12.72
N ARG A 68 6.85 -9.76 13.54
CA ARG A 68 6.95 -9.72 15.01
C ARG A 68 5.69 -10.29 15.63
N GLU A 69 5.72 -11.58 15.90
CA GLU A 69 4.60 -12.31 16.49
C GLU A 69 4.08 -11.64 17.77
N GLY A 70 2.77 -11.42 17.84
CA GLY A 70 2.09 -10.78 18.97
C GLY A 70 2.19 -9.25 19.03
N GLU A 71 2.89 -8.63 18.07
CA GLU A 71 2.87 -7.18 17.86
C GLU A 71 1.78 -6.82 16.84
N VAL A 72 1.05 -5.75 17.10
CA VAL A 72 0.10 -5.15 16.15
C VAL A 72 0.59 -3.77 15.74
N VAL A 73 0.21 -3.34 14.56
CA VAL A 73 0.54 -2.04 14.00
C VAL A 73 -0.72 -1.37 13.46
N ASN A 74 -0.72 -0.05 13.50
CA ASN A 74 -1.81 0.76 12.98
C ASN A 74 -1.87 0.73 11.44
N ILE A 75 -3.06 0.57 10.87
CA ILE A 75 -3.29 0.51 9.42
C ILE A 75 -2.79 1.78 8.72
N GLY A 76 -3.17 2.97 9.21
CA GLY A 76 -2.76 4.23 8.61
C GLY A 76 -1.24 4.39 8.54
N LYS A 77 -0.53 3.99 9.61
CA LYS A 77 0.94 4.00 9.64
C LYS A 77 1.56 3.04 8.64
N VAL A 78 0.99 1.84 8.46
CA VAL A 78 1.48 0.88 7.45
C VAL A 78 1.23 1.42 6.05
N PHE A 79 0.03 1.93 5.79
CA PHE A 79 -0.37 2.48 4.50
C PHE A 79 0.55 3.62 4.06
N GLU A 80 0.81 4.58 4.94
CA GLU A 80 1.71 5.71 4.67
C GLU A 80 3.17 5.26 4.53
N ALA A 81 3.68 4.48 5.49
CA ALA A 81 5.09 4.09 5.52
C ALA A 81 5.48 3.21 4.34
N LEU A 82 4.55 2.38 3.84
CA LEU A 82 4.78 1.49 2.70
C LEU A 82 4.25 2.04 1.38
N HIS A 83 3.88 3.33 1.33
CA HIS A 83 3.45 4.01 0.11
C HIS A 83 2.35 3.26 -0.67
N LEU A 84 1.40 2.67 0.07
CA LEU A 84 0.35 1.82 -0.49
C LEU A 84 -0.70 2.62 -1.30
N ASP A 85 -0.71 3.94 -1.15
CA ASP A 85 -1.50 4.88 -1.94
C ASP A 85 -1.25 4.76 -3.46
N ASN A 86 -0.04 4.35 -3.85
CA ASN A 86 0.32 4.12 -5.26
C ASN A 86 -0.43 2.96 -5.92
N PHE A 87 -1.09 2.12 -5.11
CA PHE A 87 -1.81 0.93 -5.56
C PHE A 87 -3.33 1.08 -5.48
N ILE A 88 -3.82 2.22 -4.97
CA ILE A 88 -5.25 2.53 -4.97
C ILE A 88 -5.58 3.20 -6.31
N ASN A 89 -6.69 2.82 -6.93
CA ASN A 89 -7.24 3.51 -8.09
C ASN A 89 -7.94 4.81 -7.64
N TYR A 90 -7.20 5.66 -6.92
CA TYR A 90 -7.71 6.91 -6.40
C TYR A 90 -7.75 7.94 -7.54
N GLN A 91 -8.96 8.28 -8.00
CA GLN A 91 -9.19 9.39 -8.95
C GLN A 91 -9.26 10.77 -8.27
N GLY A 92 -8.99 10.88 -6.96
CA GLY A 92 -9.41 12.02 -6.14
C GLY A 92 -8.32 12.97 -5.63
N TYR A 93 -7.10 12.98 -6.18
CA TYR A 93 -6.09 14.00 -5.86
C TYR A 93 -5.68 14.77 -7.13
N ASP A 94 -6.66 15.39 -7.79
CA ASP A 94 -6.36 16.67 -8.44
C ASP A 94 -6.16 17.68 -7.31
N TYR A 95 -4.89 18.06 -7.09
CA TYR A 95 -4.58 19.27 -6.35
C TYR A 95 -5.33 20.42 -7.04
N VAL A 96 -6.37 20.95 -6.38
CA VAL A 96 -6.85 22.28 -6.69
C VAL A 96 -5.77 23.22 -6.14
N GLU A 97 -4.87 23.68 -7.02
CA GLU A 97 -4.04 24.84 -6.70
C GLU A 97 -4.98 26.03 -6.44
N ASP A 98 -4.92 26.61 -5.24
CA ASP A 98 -5.50 27.93 -4.92
C ASP A 98 -4.81 29.04 -5.75
#